data_AF-A0A382GC54-F1
#
_entry.id   AF-A0A382GC54-F1
#
_cell.length_a   1.000
_cell.length_b   1.000
_cell.length_c   1.000
_cell.angle_alpha   90.00
_cell.angle_beta   90.00
_cell.angle_gamma   90.00
#
_symmetry.space_group_name_H-M   'P 1'
#
loop_
_entity.id
_entity.type
_entity.pdbx_description
1 polymer ?
#
loop_
_entity_poly.entity_id
_entity_poly.type
_entity_poly.pdbx_seq_one_letter_code
_entity_poly.pdbx_strand_id
1 'polypeptide(L)'
;LIEQQRTIARQGPIVMVGRDIGTVVLQSAPVKVYLEASPEVRAYRRYTENLSNKENSTLEAVGLEIGNRDQIDSGRKESPLHPAKDAIVINTSSLTIDDVARKILDMTKL
;
A
#
# COMPACT_ATOMS: atom_id res chain seq x y z
N LEU A 1 -4.26 7.57 -17.23
CA LEU A 1 -4.69 7.43 -15.82
C LEU A 1 -4.05 8.48 -14.89
N ILE A 2 -2.73 8.69 -14.93
CA ILE A 2 -2.02 9.65 -14.05
C ILE A 2 -2.68 11.04 -14.03
N GLU A 3 -2.95 11.63 -15.20
CA GLU A 3 -3.59 12.96 -15.25
C GLU A 3 -5.00 12.99 -14.65
N GLN A 4 -5.76 11.89 -14.72
CA GLN A 4 -7.06 11.79 -14.07
C GLN A 4 -6.91 11.76 -12.55
N GLN A 5 -5.94 10.99 -12.03
CA GLN A 5 -5.62 10.97 -10.60
C GLN A 5 -5.20 12.37 -10.10
N ARG A 6 -4.35 13.06 -10.86
CA ARG A 6 -3.93 14.45 -10.55
C ARG A 6 -5.09 15.45 -10.62
N THR A 7 -6.04 15.24 -11.52
CA THR A 7 -7.24 16.08 -11.62
C THR A 7 -8.12 15.90 -10.39
N ILE A 8 -8.36 14.65 -9.96
CA ILE A 8 -9.12 14.35 -8.74
C ILE A 8 -8.44 14.95 -7.51
N ALA A 9 -7.11 14.80 -7.40
CA ALA A 9 -6.36 15.33 -6.25
C ALA A 9 -6.36 16.87 -6.16
N ARG A 10 -6.67 17.59 -7.25
CA ARG A 10 -6.80 19.05 -7.25
C ARG A 10 -8.16 19.55 -6.74
N GLN A 11 -9.15 18.67 -6.58
CA GLN A 11 -10.51 19.06 -6.17
C GLN A 11 -10.64 19.31 -4.66
N GLY A 12 -9.66 18.89 -3.86
CA GLY A 12 -9.67 19.09 -2.41
C GLY A 12 -8.74 18.12 -1.68
N PRO A 13 -8.79 18.10 -0.33
CA PRO A 13 -8.06 17.12 0.47
C PRO A 13 -8.44 15.69 0.08
N ILE A 14 -7.43 14.83 -0.12
CA ILE A 14 -7.64 13.45 -0.55
C ILE A 14 -6.65 12.50 0.13
N VAL A 15 -7.12 11.29 0.43
CA VAL A 15 -6.27 10.13 0.69
C VAL A 15 -6.22 9.28 -0.57
N MET A 16 -5.04 9.07 -1.14
CA MET A 16 -4.86 8.31 -2.37
C MET A 16 -3.94 7.12 -2.12
N VAL A 17 -4.39 5.92 -2.52
CA VAL A 17 -3.68 4.66 -2.33
C VAL A 17 -3.29 4.09 -3.70
N GLY A 18 -2.06 3.59 -3.81
CA GLY A 18 -1.53 3.02 -5.04
C GLY A 18 -0.04 2.65 -4.90
N ARG A 19 0.60 2.33 -6.02
CA ARG A 19 2.00 1.87 -6.06
C ARG A 19 3.01 3.01 -6.22
N ASP A 20 2.66 4.00 -7.04
CA ASP A 20 3.53 5.09 -7.48
C ASP A 20 2.96 6.48 -7.14
N ILE A 21 2.09 6.55 -6.13
CA ILE A 21 1.41 7.80 -5.76
C ILE A 21 2.42 8.83 -5.28
N GLY A 22 3.27 8.50 -4.31
CA GLY A 22 4.25 9.44 -3.76
C GLY A 22 5.47 9.70 -4.65
N THR A 23 5.72 8.83 -5.65
CA THR A 23 6.89 8.89 -6.53
C THR A 23 6.59 9.46 -7.91
N VAL A 24 5.35 9.36 -8.40
CA VAL A 24 4.96 9.76 -9.77
C VAL A 24 3.72 10.65 -9.79
N VAL A 25 2.65 10.26 -9.10
CA VAL A 25 1.35 10.94 -9.22
C VAL A 25 1.33 12.25 -8.42
N LEU A 26 1.58 12.18 -7.12
CA LEU A 26 1.50 13.26 -6.11
C LEU A 26 2.86 13.44 -5.41
N GLN A 27 3.90 13.76 -6.18
CA GLN A 27 5.26 13.98 -5.67
C GLN A 27 5.37 15.12 -4.65
N SER A 28 4.42 16.06 -4.64
CA SER A 28 4.37 17.17 -3.68
C SER A 28 3.40 16.94 -2.53
N ALA A 29 2.89 15.71 -2.35
CA ALA A 29 2.00 15.40 -1.22
C ALA A 29 2.71 15.71 0.12
N PRO A 30 2.05 16.41 1.04
CA PRO A 30 2.66 16.82 2.31
C PRO A 30 2.90 15.66 3.28
N VAL A 31 2.15 14.57 3.12
CA VAL A 31 2.31 13.33 3.88
C VAL A 31 2.32 12.17 2.88
N LYS A 32 3.36 11.34 2.96
CA LYS A 32 3.52 10.13 2.15
C LYS A 32 3.85 8.97 3.07
N VAL A 33 3.05 7.92 2.99
CA VAL A 33 3.22 6.72 3.81
C VAL A 33 3.45 5.53 2.90
N TYR A 34 4.45 4.73 3.23
CA TYR A 34 4.73 3.47 2.57
C TYR A 34 4.51 2.33 3.56
N LEU A 35 3.47 1.53 3.35
CA LEU A 35 3.10 0.44 4.24
C LEU A 35 3.78 -0.85 3.80
N GLU A 36 4.53 -1.46 4.71
CA GLU A 36 5.16 -2.76 4.51
C GLU A 36 4.63 -3.79 5.50
N ALA A 37 4.74 -5.05 5.12
CA ALA A 37 4.60 -6.19 6.02
C ALA A 37 5.35 -7.38 5.42
N SER A 38 5.81 -8.29 6.29
CA SER A 38 6.40 -9.55 5.86
C SER A 38 5.45 -10.31 4.92
N PRO A 39 5.95 -10.98 3.87
CA PRO A 39 5.13 -11.78 2.96
C PRO A 39 4.18 -12.75 3.67
N GLU A 40 4.62 -13.36 4.75
CA GLU A 40 3.87 -14.36 5.53
C GLU A 40 2.63 -13.72 6.18
N VAL A 41 2.81 -12.57 6.82
CA VAL A 41 1.70 -11.80 7.42
C VAL A 41 0.70 -11.34 6.35
N ARG A 42 1.18 -10.89 5.18
CA ARG A 42 0.29 -10.47 4.08
C ARG A 42 -0.50 -11.65 3.52
N ALA A 43 0.16 -12.79 3.32
CA ALA A 43 -0.49 -14.02 2.88
C ALA A 43 -1.54 -14.50 3.88
N TYR A 44 -1.21 -14.50 5.17
CA TYR A 44 -2.15 -14.89 6.23
C TYR A 44 -3.37 -13.96 6.30
N ARG A 45 -3.17 -12.63 6.24
CA ARG A 45 -4.25 -11.64 6.24
C ARG A 45 -5.19 -11.84 5.05
N ARG A 46 -4.65 -11.97 3.83
CA ARG A 46 -5.45 -12.20 2.63
C ARG A 46 -6.15 -13.56 2.65
N TYR A 47 -5.48 -14.62 3.08
CA TYR A 47 -6.10 -15.93 3.23
C TYR A 47 -7.30 -15.88 4.20
N THR A 48 -7.15 -15.19 5.33
CA THR A 48 -8.23 -15.00 6.31
C THR A 48 -9.40 -14.20 5.72
N GLU A 49 -9.10 -13.15 4.95
CA GLU A 49 -10.09 -12.37 4.18
C GLU A 49 -10.87 -13.27 3.20
N ASN A 50 -10.17 -14.08 2.40
CA ASN A 50 -10.76 -15.02 1.46
C ASN A 50 -11.70 -16.03 2.16
N LEU A 51 -11.26 -16.60 3.29
CA LEU A 51 -12.11 -17.49 4.09
C LEU A 51 -13.39 -16.80 4.57
N SER A 52 -13.28 -15.55 5.02
CA SER A 52 -14.45 -14.76 5.46
C SER A 52 -15.43 -14.48 4.31
N ASN A 53 -14.92 -14.34 3.08
CA ASN A 53 -15.70 -14.14 1.86
C ASN A 53 -16.21 -15.45 1.23
N LYS A 54 -15.95 -16.62 1.85
CA LYS A 54 -16.27 -17.96 1.33
C LYS A 54 -15.58 -18.26 -0.01
N GLU A 55 -14.42 -17.66 -0.24
CA GLU A 55 -13.57 -17.93 -1.40
C GLU A 55 -12.68 -19.16 -1.12
N ASN A 56 -12.62 -20.09 -2.08
CA ASN A 56 -11.74 -21.25 -1.98
C ASN A 56 -10.32 -20.86 -2.39
N SER A 57 -9.42 -20.79 -1.40
CA SER A 57 -7.99 -20.58 -1.61
C SER A 57 -7.18 -21.34 -0.55
N THR A 58 -5.89 -21.54 -0.80
CA THR A 58 -4.96 -22.06 0.21
C THR A 58 -3.97 -20.96 0.60
N LEU A 59 -3.45 -21.02 1.83
CA LEU A 59 -2.43 -20.06 2.29
C LEU A 59 -1.20 -20.04 1.36
N GLU A 60 -0.79 -21.21 0.87
CA GLU A 60 0.32 -21.36 -0.08
C GLU A 60 0.04 -20.66 -1.42
N ALA A 61 -1.14 -20.89 -2.01
CA ALA A 61 -1.51 -20.25 -3.27
C ALA A 61 -1.56 -18.72 -3.14
N VAL A 62 -2.11 -18.22 -2.04
CA VAL A 62 -2.15 -16.78 -1.74
C VAL A 62 -0.74 -16.21 -1.56
N GLY A 63 0.14 -16.93 -0.86
CA GLY A 63 1.53 -16.53 -0.68
C GLY A 63 2.29 -16.43 -2.00
N LEU A 64 2.13 -17.41 -2.88
CA LEU A 64 2.73 -17.41 -4.22
C LEU A 64 2.20 -16.25 -5.07
N GLU A 65 0.90 -16.00 -5.07
CA GLU A 65 0.29 -14.89 -5.81
C GLU A 65 0.85 -13.54 -5.34
N ILE A 66 0.91 -13.33 -4.02
CA ILE A 66 1.44 -12.10 -3.43
C ILE A 66 2.91 -11.92 -3.79
N GLY A 67 3.74 -12.97 -3.64
CA GLY A 67 5.17 -12.90 -3.95
C GLY A 67 5.44 -12.58 -5.42
N ASN A 68 4.71 -13.25 -6.33
CA ASN A 68 4.80 -12.97 -7.77
C ASN A 68 4.42 -11.52 -8.08
N ARG A 69 3.33 -11.03 -7.48
CA ARG A 69 2.89 -9.65 -7.67
C ARG A 69 3.93 -8.65 -7.17
N ASP A 70 4.52 -8.89 -5.99
CA ASP A 70 5.54 -8.00 -5.44
C ASP A 70 6.77 -7.94 -6.36
N GLN A 71 7.24 -9.09 -6.85
CA GLN A 71 8.37 -9.16 -7.78
C GLN A 71 8.08 -8.40 -9.08
N ILE A 72 6.89 -8.58 -9.64
CA ILE A 72 6.45 -7.86 -10.85
C ILE A 72 6.39 -6.36 -10.56
N ASP A 73 5.79 -5.94 -9.44
CA ASP A 73 5.59 -4.54 -9.07
C ASP A 73 6.93 -3.82 -8.80
N SER A 74 7.87 -4.47 -8.11
CA SER A 74 9.20 -3.89 -7.84
C SER A 74 10.12 -3.92 -9.06
N GLY A 75 9.95 -4.89 -9.96
CA GLY A 75 10.79 -5.08 -11.15
C GLY A 75 10.38 -4.26 -12.38
N ARG A 76 9.30 -3.46 -12.31
CA ARG A 76 8.84 -2.67 -13.45
C ARG A 76 9.88 -1.63 -13.87
N LYS A 77 10.08 -1.48 -15.18
CA LYS A 77 10.93 -0.42 -15.73
C LYS A 77 10.33 0.97 -15.49
N GLU A 78 9.03 1.09 -15.67
CA GLU A 78 8.27 2.33 -15.46
C GLU A 78 7.56 2.27 -14.11
N SER A 79 7.68 3.32 -13.30
CA SER A 79 7.06 3.44 -11.97
C SER A 79 7.24 2.19 -11.07
N PRO A 80 8.48 1.73 -10.79
CA PRO A 80 8.68 0.59 -9.89
C PRO A 80 8.10 0.87 -8.50
N LEU A 81 7.57 -0.16 -7.85
CA LEU A 81 7.11 -0.06 -6.47
C LEU A 81 8.30 0.13 -5.53
N HIS A 82 8.46 1.34 -5.01
CA HIS A 82 9.41 1.67 -3.96
C HIS A 82 8.93 2.91 -3.18
N PRO A 83 9.40 3.12 -1.93
CA PRO A 83 9.07 4.33 -1.20
C PRO A 83 9.64 5.57 -1.89
N ALA A 84 8.90 6.69 -1.82
CA ALA A 84 9.46 8.00 -2.14
C ALA A 84 10.56 8.36 -1.13
N LYS A 85 11.51 9.21 -1.51
CA LYS A 85 12.65 9.57 -0.66
C LYS A 85 12.22 10.19 0.69
N ASP A 86 11.10 10.88 0.69
CA ASP A 86 10.49 11.55 1.83
C ASP A 86 9.27 10.79 2.39
N ALA A 87 9.04 9.54 1.96
CA ALA A 87 7.98 8.72 2.51
C ALA A 87 8.37 8.14 3.87
N ILE A 88 7.40 8.10 4.78
CA ILE A 88 7.56 7.39 6.06
C ILE A 88 7.18 5.92 5.83
N VAL A 89 8.14 5.02 6.06
CA VAL A 89 7.93 3.59 5.98
C VAL A 89 7.36 3.07 7.30
N ILE A 90 6.22 2.39 7.25
CA ILE A 90 5.59 1.77 8.42
C ILE A 90 5.55 0.26 8.21
N ASN A 91 6.30 -0.46 9.03
CA ASN A 91 6.16 -1.91 9.12
C ASN A 91 4.91 -2.26 9.93
N THR A 92 3.93 -2.86 9.27
CA THR A 92 2.62 -3.21 9.84
C THR A 92 2.52 -4.67 10.29
N SER A 93 3.62 -5.43 10.24
CA SER A 93 3.60 -6.89 10.48
C SER A 93 3.05 -7.26 11.87
N SER A 94 3.36 -6.43 12.88
CA SER A 94 2.94 -6.62 14.26
C SER A 94 1.94 -5.55 14.74
N LEU A 95 1.37 -4.78 13.82
CA LEU A 95 0.44 -3.70 14.14
C LEU A 95 -1.00 -4.10 13.85
N THR A 96 -1.91 -3.66 14.72
CA THR A 96 -3.35 -3.70 14.44
C THR A 96 -3.73 -2.60 13.44
N ILE A 97 -4.94 -2.69 12.88
CA ILE A 97 -5.47 -1.63 12.00
C ILE A 97 -5.50 -0.28 12.74
N ASP A 98 -5.92 -0.28 14.00
CA ASP A 98 -5.99 0.94 14.83
C ASP A 98 -4.61 1.52 15.13
N ASP A 99 -3.59 0.69 15.32
CA ASP A 99 -2.21 1.17 15.49
C ASP A 99 -1.70 1.85 14.22
N VAL A 100 -1.97 1.26 13.05
CA VAL A 100 -1.59 1.84 11.75
C VAL A 100 -2.34 3.14 11.52
N ALA A 101 -3.66 3.16 11.77
CA ALA A 101 -4.49 4.35 11.60
C ALA A 101 -4.01 5.50 12.49
N ARG A 102 -3.76 5.23 13.79
CA ARG A 102 -3.22 6.23 14.73
C ARG A 102 -1.89 6.79 14.27
N LYS A 103 -0.95 5.93 13.87
CA LYS A 103 0.36 6.37 13.35
C LYS A 103 0.22 7.31 12.15
N ILE A 104 -0.70 7.01 11.22
CA ILE A 104 -0.92 7.86 10.05
C ILE A 104 -1.56 9.19 10.46
N LEU A 105 -2.54 9.18 11.36
CA LEU A 105 -3.19 10.39 11.85
C LEU A 105 -2.21 11.32 12.57
N ASP A 106 -1.29 10.78 13.38
CA ASP A 106 -0.27 11.56 14.08
C ASP A 106 0.68 12.30 13.12
N MET A 107 0.81 11.85 11.87
CA MET A 107 1.63 12.49 10.84
C MET A 107 0.89 13.64 10.14
N THR A 108 -0.43 13.66 10.23
CA THR A 108 -1.27 14.71 9.64
C THR A 108 -1.47 15.84 10.64
N LYS A 109 -1.29 17.09 10.21
CA LYS A 109 -1.72 18.26 10.96
C LYS A 109 -3.24 18.40 10.82
N LEU A 110 -3.98 17.65 11.63
CA LEU A 110 -5.41 17.85 11.85
C LEU A 110 -5.64 18.66 13.12
#